data_AF-A0A1E4HKQ6-F1
#
_entry.id   AF-A0A1E4HKQ6-F1
#
_cell.length_a   1.000
_cell.length_b   1.000
_cell.length_c   1.000
_cell.angle_alpha   90.00
_cell.angle_beta   90.00
_cell.angle_gamma   90.00
#
_symmetry.space_group_name_H-M   'P 1'
#
loop_
_entity.id
_entity.type
_entity.pdbx_description
1 polymer ?
#
loop_
_entity_poly.entity_id
_entity_poly.type
_entity_poly.pdbx_seq_one_letter_code
_entity_poly.pdbx_strand_id
1 'polypeptide(L)'
;MAYPTVNGVPLDQIFDPYVSGTKAAITGYTVMIAGVATDLRDLFAPIYLGSSAAPTKYKVNNADLNTIFAAKGTAQYALPINGQTFTSSINITSGSGNATIGFRIVGGNQWQVYKINSASSATVLASGAVPTNASTVKYTWGVYAIGVGQTDAGGSTSNGAATAQPVVNNPTAAYTTATNTSTSGSKDRRYPFTIDFYSAAGQNISHTSITLIGDTEGSI
;
A
#
# COMPACT_ATOMS: atom_id res chain seq x y z
N MET A 1 -28.22 10.09 -12.09
CA MET A 1 -27.33 11.23 -11.80
C MET A 1 -26.66 11.64 -13.09
N ALA A 2 -26.72 12.91 -13.48
CA ALA A 2 -25.98 13.39 -14.64
C ALA A 2 -24.68 14.02 -14.14
N TYR A 3 -23.55 13.40 -14.43
CA TYR A 3 -22.26 14.06 -14.25
C TYR A 3 -22.15 15.21 -15.26
N PRO A 4 -21.40 16.29 -14.94
CA PRO A 4 -21.12 17.32 -15.94
C PRO A 4 -20.48 16.69 -17.15
N THR A 5 -20.79 17.22 -18.32
CA THR A 5 -20.22 16.74 -19.56
C THR A 5 -19.19 17.73 -20.10
N VAL A 6 -18.13 17.18 -20.66
CA VAL A 6 -17.12 17.86 -21.46
C VAL A 6 -17.32 17.39 -22.89
N ASN A 7 -17.73 18.28 -23.79
CA ASN A 7 -18.05 17.94 -25.19
C ASN A 7 -19.04 16.76 -25.32
N GLY A 8 -20.04 16.70 -24.43
CA GLY A 8 -21.02 15.60 -24.40
C GLY A 8 -20.54 14.32 -23.72
N VAL A 9 -19.29 14.24 -23.28
CA VAL A 9 -18.74 13.10 -22.53
C VAL A 9 -18.80 13.39 -21.03
N PRO A 10 -19.46 12.55 -20.22
CA PRO A 10 -19.49 12.70 -18.77
C PRO A 10 -18.09 12.72 -18.12
N LEU A 11 -17.86 13.61 -17.16
CA LEU A 11 -16.56 13.77 -16.49
C LEU A 11 -16.10 12.48 -15.77
N ASP A 12 -17.02 11.66 -15.27
CA ASP A 12 -16.73 10.37 -14.64
C ASP A 12 -16.26 9.30 -15.63
N GLN A 13 -16.39 9.55 -16.94
CA GLN A 13 -15.79 8.74 -18.00
C GLN A 13 -14.41 9.27 -18.43
N ILE A 14 -14.05 10.51 -18.04
CA ILE A 14 -12.77 11.14 -18.39
C ILE A 14 -11.77 11.05 -17.24
N PHE A 15 -12.24 11.23 -16.01
CA PHE A 15 -11.40 11.32 -14.81
C PHE A 15 -11.70 10.20 -13.82
N ASP A 16 -10.68 9.80 -13.07
CA ASP A 16 -10.84 8.84 -12.00
C ASP A 16 -11.62 9.40 -10.81
N PRO A 17 -12.48 8.60 -10.17
CA PRO A 17 -13.14 9.02 -8.95
C PRO A 17 -12.11 9.22 -7.83
N TYR A 18 -12.30 10.28 -7.05
CA TYR A 18 -11.53 10.49 -5.83
C TYR A 18 -11.91 9.46 -4.77
N VAL A 19 -10.91 8.79 -4.19
CA VAL A 19 -11.11 7.80 -3.13
C VAL A 19 -10.55 8.29 -1.79
N SER A 20 -9.29 8.72 -1.75
CA SER A 20 -8.62 9.16 -0.51
C SER A 20 -7.37 10.02 -0.79
N GLY A 21 -6.77 10.58 0.26
CA GLY A 21 -5.52 11.35 0.17
C GLY A 21 -5.68 12.86 0.29
N THR A 22 -4.73 13.60 -0.29
CA THR A 22 -4.77 15.06 -0.32
C THR A 22 -5.58 15.50 -1.53
N LYS A 23 -6.64 16.27 -1.33
CA LYS A 23 -7.47 16.76 -2.44
C LYS A 23 -6.70 17.81 -3.26
N ALA A 24 -7.07 17.96 -4.54
CA ALA A 24 -6.64 19.08 -5.36
C ALA A 24 -7.07 20.41 -4.73
N ALA A 25 -6.55 21.53 -5.20
CA ALA A 25 -7.05 22.85 -4.81
C ALA A 25 -8.56 22.99 -5.12
N ILE A 26 -9.25 23.90 -4.43
CA ILE A 26 -10.66 24.18 -4.70
C ILE A 26 -10.81 24.63 -6.15
N THR A 27 -11.70 23.96 -6.89
CA THR A 27 -11.93 24.29 -8.29
C THR A 27 -12.94 25.42 -8.44
N GLY A 28 -13.88 25.57 -7.51
CA GLY A 28 -15.01 26.50 -7.64
C GLY A 28 -16.07 26.01 -8.62
N TYR A 29 -15.87 24.84 -9.23
CA TYR A 29 -16.87 24.17 -10.05
C TYR A 29 -17.60 23.16 -9.19
N THR A 30 -18.84 23.49 -8.87
CA THR A 30 -19.69 22.61 -8.06
C THR A 30 -20.77 21.96 -8.90
N VAL A 31 -21.14 20.74 -8.54
CA VAL A 31 -22.21 19.98 -9.16
C VAL A 31 -23.17 19.52 -8.08
N MET A 32 -24.47 19.46 -8.39
CA MET A 32 -25.46 19.05 -7.42
C MET A 32 -25.52 17.52 -7.32
N ILE A 33 -25.03 16.98 -6.21
CA ILE A 33 -25.10 15.55 -5.87
C ILE A 33 -26.08 15.39 -4.72
N ALA A 34 -27.19 14.68 -4.96
CA ALA A 34 -28.25 14.46 -3.96
C ALA A 34 -28.73 15.75 -3.27
N GLY A 35 -28.81 16.86 -4.01
CA GLY A 35 -29.24 18.16 -3.48
C GLY A 35 -28.15 18.97 -2.78
N VAL A 36 -26.90 18.49 -2.75
CA VAL A 36 -25.74 19.18 -2.16
C VAL A 36 -24.79 19.63 -3.26
N ALA A 37 -24.33 20.89 -3.20
CA ALA A 37 -23.29 21.39 -4.09
C ALA A 37 -21.94 20.79 -3.70
N THR A 38 -21.36 19.99 -4.59
CA THR A 38 -20.08 19.29 -4.38
C THR A 38 -19.05 19.78 -5.38
N ASP A 39 -17.88 20.23 -4.93
CA ASP A 39 -16.79 20.69 -5.80
C ASP A 39 -16.16 19.51 -6.55
N LEU A 40 -15.69 19.73 -7.78
CA LEU A 40 -15.03 18.68 -8.57
C LEU A 40 -13.83 18.05 -7.84
N ARG A 41 -13.15 18.79 -6.95
CA ARG A 41 -12.03 18.27 -6.12
C ARG A 41 -12.44 17.11 -5.21
N ASP A 42 -13.73 17.03 -4.88
CA ASP A 42 -14.29 16.01 -4.00
C ASP A 42 -14.78 14.80 -4.78
N LEU A 43 -14.85 14.91 -6.11
CA LEU A 43 -15.35 13.88 -7.01
C LEU A 43 -14.24 13.18 -7.78
N PHE A 44 -13.17 13.89 -8.15
CA PHE A 44 -12.15 13.38 -9.04
C PHE A 44 -10.75 13.37 -8.43
N ALA A 45 -10.01 12.30 -8.73
CA ALA A 45 -8.67 12.05 -8.24
C ALA A 45 -7.71 13.15 -8.71
N PRO A 46 -6.93 13.78 -7.83
CA PRO A 46 -5.92 14.75 -8.23
C PRO A 46 -4.88 14.18 -9.19
N ILE A 47 -4.37 15.02 -10.10
CA ILE A 47 -3.41 14.62 -11.14
C ILE A 47 -2.15 13.97 -10.59
N TYR A 48 -1.70 14.36 -9.39
CA TYR A 48 -0.48 13.80 -8.79
C TYR A 48 -0.63 12.31 -8.43
N LEU A 49 -1.86 11.79 -8.38
CA LEU A 49 -2.14 10.37 -8.17
C LEU A 49 -2.12 9.57 -9.47
N GLY A 50 -2.08 10.20 -10.65
CA GLY A 50 -2.17 9.49 -11.93
C GLY A 50 -1.55 10.25 -13.08
N SER A 51 -2.06 10.04 -14.28
CA SER A 51 -1.59 10.73 -15.50
C SER A 51 -2.68 11.60 -16.11
N SER A 52 -2.29 12.55 -16.97
CA SER A 52 -3.23 13.50 -17.56
C SER A 52 -4.09 12.88 -18.64
N ALA A 53 -5.37 13.24 -18.69
CA ALA A 53 -6.21 12.95 -19.85
C ALA A 53 -5.82 13.82 -21.04
N ALA A 54 -6.43 13.57 -22.20
CA ALA A 54 -6.39 14.52 -23.30
C ALA A 54 -6.97 15.89 -22.87
N PRO A 55 -6.53 17.02 -23.45
CA PRO A 55 -7.04 18.34 -23.11
C PRO A 55 -8.57 18.39 -23.18
N THR A 56 -9.21 18.80 -22.10
CA THR A 56 -10.68 18.85 -22.04
C THR A 56 -11.22 20.11 -22.71
N LYS A 57 -10.42 21.17 -22.76
CA LYS A 57 -10.79 22.56 -23.08
C LYS A 57 -11.68 23.22 -22.03
N TYR A 58 -11.89 22.58 -20.88
CA TYR A 58 -12.60 23.16 -19.74
C TYR A 58 -11.56 23.67 -18.74
N LYS A 59 -11.58 24.99 -18.52
CA LYS A 59 -10.58 25.66 -17.69
C LYS A 59 -11.14 26.04 -16.33
N VAL A 60 -10.32 25.86 -15.31
CA VAL A 60 -10.50 26.30 -13.93
C VAL A 60 -9.29 27.13 -13.55
N ASN A 61 -9.47 28.38 -13.12
CA ASN A 61 -8.37 29.28 -12.80
C ASN A 61 -7.28 29.34 -13.90
N ASN A 62 -7.74 29.34 -15.17
CA ASN A 62 -6.90 29.29 -16.40
C ASN A 62 -6.12 27.99 -16.64
N ALA A 63 -6.28 26.95 -15.82
CA ALA A 63 -5.73 25.60 -16.01
C ALA A 63 -6.81 24.65 -16.55
N ASP A 64 -6.47 23.77 -17.49
CA ASP A 64 -7.41 22.77 -18.02
C ASP A 64 -7.68 21.69 -16.95
N LEU A 65 -8.89 21.12 -16.91
CA LEU A 65 -9.20 20.04 -15.96
C LEU A 65 -8.24 18.84 -16.09
N ASN A 66 -7.69 18.58 -17.28
CA ASN A 66 -6.71 17.50 -17.47
C ASN A 66 -5.35 17.76 -16.78
N THR A 67 -5.09 18.98 -16.32
CA THR A 67 -3.90 19.31 -15.51
C THR A 67 -4.19 19.30 -14.01
N ILE A 68 -5.44 19.08 -13.61
CA ILE A 68 -5.89 19.10 -12.21
C ILE A 68 -6.26 17.69 -11.76
N PHE A 69 -6.90 16.91 -12.63
CA PHE A 69 -7.43 15.58 -12.31
C PHE A 69 -6.77 14.48 -13.14
N ALA A 70 -6.56 13.33 -12.51
CA ALA A 70 -6.03 12.13 -13.14
C ALA A 70 -7.05 11.53 -14.09
N ALA A 71 -6.58 11.11 -15.27
CA ALA A 71 -7.37 10.41 -16.27
C ALA A 71 -7.98 9.13 -15.70
N LYS A 72 -9.11 8.72 -16.26
CA LYS A 72 -9.79 7.48 -15.90
C LYS A 72 -8.85 6.27 -16.00
N GLY A 73 -8.79 5.45 -14.95
CA GLY A 73 -7.97 4.26 -14.85
C GLY A 73 -6.48 4.49 -14.59
N THR A 74 -6.09 5.69 -14.16
CA THR A 74 -4.68 6.07 -13.94
C THR A 74 -4.35 6.44 -12.50
N ALA A 75 -5.35 6.78 -11.68
CA ALA A 75 -5.14 7.14 -10.28
C ALA A 75 -4.69 5.93 -9.44
N GLN A 76 -3.59 6.11 -8.73
CA GLN A 76 -3.00 5.13 -7.82
C GLN A 76 -2.92 5.74 -6.41
N TYR A 77 -3.51 5.06 -5.44
CA TYR A 77 -3.53 5.48 -4.05
C TYR A 77 -2.53 4.67 -3.23
N ALA A 78 -1.71 5.28 -2.39
CA ALA A 78 -0.88 4.52 -1.48
C ALA A 78 -1.63 4.20 -0.18
N LEU A 79 -1.34 3.06 0.44
CA LEU A 79 -1.79 2.76 1.81
C LEU A 79 -1.16 3.77 2.79
N PRO A 80 -1.79 4.04 3.95
CA PRO A 80 -1.27 4.96 4.98
C PRO A 80 -0.05 4.41 5.73
N ILE A 81 0.70 3.48 5.12
CA ILE A 81 1.98 2.95 5.59
C ILE A 81 3.10 3.19 4.57
N ASN A 82 2.83 3.83 3.44
CA ASN A 82 3.81 4.06 2.38
C ASN A 82 5.04 4.82 2.90
N GLY A 83 6.23 4.31 2.57
CA GLY A 83 7.52 4.81 3.02
C GLY A 83 7.90 4.43 4.46
N GLN A 84 7.03 3.75 5.21
CA GLN A 84 7.32 3.39 6.60
C GLN A 84 8.19 2.14 6.72
N THR A 85 8.82 2.00 7.89
CA THR A 85 9.62 0.84 8.27
C THR A 85 8.97 0.14 9.46
N PHE A 86 8.86 -1.18 9.39
CA PHE A 86 8.34 -2.02 10.46
C PHE A 86 9.37 -3.08 10.84
N THR A 87 9.48 -3.33 12.14
CA THR A 87 10.51 -4.21 12.70
C THR A 87 9.89 -5.24 13.63
N SER A 88 10.31 -6.49 13.47
CA SER A 88 10.17 -7.53 14.48
C SER A 88 11.53 -7.82 15.09
N SER A 89 11.70 -7.44 16.35
CA SER A 89 12.91 -7.75 17.12
C SER A 89 12.59 -8.76 18.22
N ILE A 90 13.52 -9.68 18.48
CA ILE A 90 13.52 -10.55 19.66
C ILE A 90 14.88 -10.48 20.36
N ASN A 91 14.87 -10.32 21.67
CA ASN A 91 16.05 -10.48 22.51
C ASN A 91 16.07 -11.91 23.09
N ILE A 92 17.13 -12.66 22.78
CA ILE A 92 17.32 -14.05 23.16
C ILE A 92 18.26 -14.06 24.37
N THR A 93 17.68 -14.07 25.57
CA THR A 93 18.46 -14.12 26.83
C THR A 93 18.90 -15.53 27.22
N SER A 94 18.23 -16.55 26.68
CA SER A 94 18.59 -17.96 26.83
C SER A 94 17.95 -18.79 25.70
N GLY A 95 18.50 -19.98 25.45
CA GLY A 95 17.95 -20.90 24.44
C GLY A 95 18.11 -20.38 23.01
N SER A 96 17.05 -20.54 22.22
CA SER A 96 17.01 -20.12 20.82
C SER A 96 15.70 -19.43 20.45
N GLY A 97 15.73 -18.63 19.38
CA GLY A 97 14.56 -17.90 18.92
C GLY A 97 14.71 -17.34 17.52
N ASN A 98 13.59 -16.87 16.99
CA ASN A 98 13.50 -16.26 15.67
C ASN A 98 12.45 -15.14 15.67
N ALA A 99 12.64 -14.19 14.76
CA ALA A 99 11.70 -13.11 14.50
C ALA A 99 11.05 -13.29 13.13
N THR A 100 9.75 -13.05 13.06
CA THR A 100 8.96 -13.03 11.83
C THR A 100 8.30 -11.67 11.68
N ILE A 101 8.39 -11.09 10.49
CA ILE A 101 7.70 -9.86 10.09
C ILE A 101 6.99 -10.11 8.75
N GLY A 102 5.78 -9.60 8.58
CA GLY A 102 5.03 -9.84 7.36
C GLY A 102 3.88 -8.88 7.09
N PHE A 103 3.27 -9.07 5.93
CA PHE A 103 2.07 -8.40 5.49
C PHE A 103 1.03 -9.44 5.08
N ARG A 104 -0.24 -9.24 5.43
CA ARG A 104 -1.33 -10.14 5.04
C ARG A 104 -2.64 -9.41 4.79
N ILE A 105 -3.51 -10.05 4.00
CA ILE A 105 -4.93 -9.73 3.98
C ILE A 105 -5.66 -10.62 4.99
N VAL A 106 -6.64 -10.06 5.71
CA VAL A 106 -7.51 -10.73 6.67
C VAL A 106 -8.95 -10.45 6.32
N GLY A 107 -9.78 -11.49 6.29
CA GLY A 107 -11.20 -11.41 5.95
C GLY A 107 -11.50 -10.87 4.54
N GLY A 108 -10.50 -10.84 3.65
CA GLY A 108 -10.60 -10.29 2.30
C GLY A 108 -10.72 -8.76 2.21
N ASN A 109 -10.78 -8.05 3.34
CA ASN A 109 -11.14 -6.63 3.39
C ASN A 109 -10.23 -5.77 4.27
N GLN A 110 -9.34 -6.37 5.06
CA GLN A 110 -8.38 -5.68 5.91
C GLN A 110 -6.97 -6.11 5.54
N TRP A 111 -6.04 -5.16 5.44
CA TRP A 111 -4.62 -5.45 5.41
C TRP A 111 -4.01 -5.30 6.80
N GLN A 112 -2.94 -6.05 7.07
CA GLN A 112 -2.17 -5.99 8.31
C GLN A 112 -0.69 -6.12 8.03
N VAL A 113 0.13 -5.26 8.65
CA VAL A 113 1.53 -5.57 8.93
C VAL A 113 1.56 -6.24 10.31
N TYR A 114 2.24 -7.38 10.42
CA TYR A 114 2.25 -8.17 11.65
C TYR A 114 3.65 -8.71 11.96
N LYS A 115 3.85 -9.06 13.23
CA LYS A 115 5.03 -9.77 13.71
C LYS A 115 4.69 -11.02 14.52
N ILE A 116 5.61 -11.98 14.54
CA ILE A 116 5.57 -13.18 15.39
C ILE A 116 6.98 -13.40 15.92
N ASN A 117 7.12 -13.68 17.22
CA ASN A 117 8.39 -14.04 17.84
C ASN A 117 8.24 -15.43 18.46
N SER A 118 9.15 -16.38 18.18
CA SER A 118 9.26 -17.70 18.82
C SER A 118 7.96 -18.34 19.33
N ALA A 119 7.22 -19.04 18.47
CA ALA A 119 5.97 -19.76 18.81
C ALA A 119 4.85 -18.91 19.45
N SER A 120 4.95 -17.57 19.41
CA SER A 120 3.89 -16.67 19.86
C SER A 120 2.74 -16.56 18.86
N SER A 121 1.62 -16.02 19.32
CA SER A 121 0.59 -15.50 18.41
C SER A 121 1.07 -14.25 17.67
N ALA A 122 0.48 -13.99 16.51
CA ALA A 122 0.77 -12.80 15.71
C ALA A 122 0.31 -11.52 16.42
N THR A 123 1.18 -10.51 16.44
CA THR A 123 0.88 -9.15 16.88
C THR A 123 0.75 -8.24 15.68
N VAL A 124 -0.32 -7.45 15.60
CA VAL A 124 -0.54 -6.47 14.51
C VAL A 124 0.23 -5.19 14.84
N LEU A 125 1.03 -4.72 13.88
CA LEU A 125 1.81 -3.48 13.99
C LEU A 125 1.09 -2.30 13.32
N ALA A 126 0.41 -2.55 12.20
CA ALA A 126 -0.42 -1.60 11.49
C ALA A 126 -1.54 -2.34 10.76
N SER A 127 -2.69 -1.70 10.58
CA SER A 127 -3.80 -2.25 9.82
C SER A 127 -4.67 -1.16 9.20
N GLY A 128 -5.47 -1.56 8.23
CA GLY A 128 -6.45 -0.69 7.59
C GLY A 128 -7.30 -1.43 6.56
N ALA A 129 -8.26 -0.74 5.97
CA ALA A 129 -9.09 -1.30 4.93
C ALA A 129 -8.29 -1.54 3.65
N VAL A 130 -8.54 -2.67 2.97
CA VAL A 130 -8.12 -2.91 1.58
C VAL A 130 -8.68 -1.79 0.70
N PRO A 131 -7.91 -1.27 -0.28
CA PRO A 131 -8.39 -0.23 -1.18
C PRO A 131 -9.72 -0.60 -1.84
N THR A 132 -10.63 0.36 -1.92
CA THR A 132 -11.93 0.16 -2.59
C THR A 132 -11.72 -0.33 -4.02
N ASN A 133 -12.54 -1.29 -4.46
CA ASN A 133 -12.46 -1.95 -5.77
C ASN A 133 -11.24 -2.85 -6.00
N ALA A 134 -10.38 -3.06 -5.00
CA ALA A 134 -9.32 -4.06 -5.11
C ALA A 134 -9.91 -5.47 -5.22
N SER A 135 -9.54 -6.18 -6.28
CA SER A 135 -9.91 -7.57 -6.53
C SER A 135 -8.75 -8.51 -6.26
N THR A 136 -7.53 -8.12 -6.63
CA THR A 136 -6.32 -8.90 -6.39
C THR A 136 -5.24 -8.04 -5.73
N VAL A 137 -4.26 -8.71 -5.12
CA VAL A 137 -3.06 -8.09 -4.54
C VAL A 137 -1.82 -8.88 -4.98
N LYS A 138 -0.70 -8.18 -5.14
CA LYS A 138 0.61 -8.76 -5.39
C LYS A 138 1.60 -8.21 -4.38
N TYR A 139 2.53 -9.05 -3.94
CA TYR A 139 3.62 -8.70 -3.05
C TYR A 139 4.95 -8.91 -3.75
N THR A 140 5.85 -7.93 -3.64
CA THR A 140 7.21 -8.05 -4.19
C THR A 140 8.23 -7.81 -3.07
N TRP A 141 9.08 -8.80 -2.83
CA TRP A 141 10.26 -8.65 -1.99
C TRP A 141 11.40 -8.04 -2.81
N GLY A 142 11.99 -6.96 -2.31
CA GLY A 142 13.23 -6.40 -2.84
C GLY A 142 14.46 -7.19 -2.39
N VAL A 143 15.62 -6.81 -2.92
CA VAL A 143 16.91 -7.31 -2.42
C VAL A 143 17.12 -6.79 -1.00
N TYR A 144 17.47 -7.68 -0.07
CA TYR A 144 17.69 -7.28 1.32
C TYR A 144 19.00 -6.52 1.51
N ALA A 145 19.05 -5.75 2.59
CA ALA A 145 20.27 -5.20 3.15
C ALA A 145 20.45 -5.69 4.59
N ILE A 146 21.68 -5.62 5.08
CA ILE A 146 22.05 -5.83 6.49
C ILE A 146 22.29 -4.46 7.12
N GLY A 147 21.79 -4.25 8.33
CA GLY A 147 21.97 -3.04 9.10
C GLY A 147 23.44 -2.79 9.44
N VAL A 148 23.79 -1.52 9.62
CA VAL A 148 25.15 -1.16 10.05
C VAL A 148 25.41 -1.75 11.44
N GLY A 149 26.53 -2.45 11.61
CA GLY A 149 26.90 -3.12 12.86
C GLY A 149 26.21 -4.46 13.10
N GLN A 150 25.37 -4.91 12.16
CA GLN A 150 24.63 -6.17 12.25
C GLN A 150 25.34 -7.27 11.46
N THR A 151 25.15 -8.52 11.87
CA THR A 151 25.47 -9.69 11.04
C THR A 151 24.22 -10.16 10.30
N ASP A 152 24.38 -10.90 9.20
CA ASP A 152 23.24 -11.51 8.51
C ASP A 152 22.44 -12.44 9.46
N ALA A 153 21.13 -12.17 9.57
CA ALA A 153 20.17 -12.98 10.32
C ALA A 153 19.76 -14.29 9.61
N GLY A 154 20.10 -14.47 8.32
CA GLY A 154 19.75 -15.67 7.57
C GLY A 154 18.22 -15.79 7.35
N GLY A 155 17.72 -17.02 7.28
CA GLY A 155 16.27 -17.30 7.23
C GLY A 155 15.68 -17.29 5.82
N SER A 156 14.34 -17.22 5.74
CA SER A 156 13.59 -17.37 4.49
C SER A 156 12.36 -16.47 4.41
N THR A 157 11.96 -16.16 3.18
CA THR A 157 10.72 -15.45 2.87
C THR A 157 9.66 -16.41 2.36
N SER A 158 8.41 -16.20 2.75
CA SER A 158 7.23 -16.74 2.08
C SER A 158 6.53 -15.63 1.28
N ASN A 159 5.85 -16.00 0.20
CA ASN A 159 5.09 -15.05 -0.60
C ASN A 159 3.85 -15.72 -1.22
N GLY A 160 2.72 -15.61 -0.52
CA GLY A 160 1.43 -16.10 -0.97
C GLY A 160 0.78 -15.25 -2.08
N ALA A 161 1.42 -14.18 -2.55
CA ALA A 161 0.98 -13.40 -3.70
C ALA A 161 2.16 -12.87 -4.54
N ALA A 162 3.11 -13.75 -4.89
CA ALA A 162 4.22 -13.41 -5.79
C ALA A 162 3.73 -13.00 -7.20
N THR A 163 2.58 -13.53 -7.60
CA THR A 163 1.73 -13.04 -8.69
C THR A 163 0.44 -12.47 -8.11
N ALA A 164 -0.33 -11.72 -8.89
CA ALA A 164 -1.61 -11.16 -8.43
C ALA A 164 -2.56 -12.27 -7.96
N GLN A 165 -2.99 -12.23 -6.70
CA GLN A 165 -3.89 -13.20 -6.08
C GLN A 165 -5.16 -12.53 -5.57
N PRO A 166 -6.33 -13.19 -5.63
CA PRO A 166 -7.57 -12.64 -5.09
C PRO A 166 -7.43 -12.23 -3.63
N VAL A 167 -7.86 -11.00 -3.29
CA VAL A 167 -7.80 -10.51 -1.89
C VAL A 167 -8.61 -11.39 -0.94
N VAL A 168 -9.70 -11.97 -1.42
CA VAL A 168 -10.59 -12.89 -0.68
C VAL A 168 -9.88 -14.16 -0.20
N ASN A 169 -8.77 -14.54 -0.83
CA ASN A 169 -7.99 -15.71 -0.42
C ASN A 169 -7.06 -15.42 0.77
N ASN A 170 -7.07 -14.19 1.30
CA ASN A 170 -6.25 -13.77 2.44
C ASN A 170 -4.75 -14.03 2.23
N PRO A 171 -4.14 -13.63 1.09
CA PRO A 171 -2.74 -13.90 0.83
C PRO A 171 -1.84 -13.24 1.87
N THR A 172 -0.78 -13.95 2.25
CA THR A 172 0.21 -13.53 3.24
C THR A 172 1.63 -13.63 2.68
N ALA A 173 2.51 -12.71 3.06
CA ALA A 173 3.94 -12.79 2.84
C ALA A 173 4.66 -12.45 4.14
N ALA A 174 5.69 -13.23 4.47
CA ALA A 174 6.48 -13.00 5.66
C ALA A 174 7.95 -13.33 5.44
N TYR A 175 8.82 -12.63 6.15
CA TYR A 175 10.20 -13.01 6.36
C TYR A 175 10.33 -13.56 7.78
N THR A 176 11.01 -14.69 7.91
CA THR A 176 11.40 -15.27 9.20
C THR A 176 12.90 -15.44 9.25
N THR A 177 13.55 -14.89 10.27
CA THR A 177 15.00 -15.05 10.49
C THR A 177 15.36 -16.52 10.68
N ALA A 178 16.65 -16.86 10.53
CA ALA A 178 17.12 -18.14 11.04
C ALA A 178 16.89 -18.24 12.55
N THR A 179 16.92 -19.46 13.07
CA THR A 179 16.95 -19.68 14.51
C THR A 179 18.33 -19.28 15.04
N ASN A 180 18.35 -18.25 15.88
CA ASN A 180 19.55 -17.74 16.54
C ASN A 180 19.52 -18.09 18.03
N THR A 181 20.64 -17.90 18.71
CA THR A 181 20.85 -18.21 20.14
C THR A 181 21.24 -16.96 20.91
N SER A 182 21.29 -17.05 22.25
CA SER A 182 21.76 -15.95 23.11
C SER A 182 23.20 -15.50 22.86
N THR A 183 24.01 -16.32 22.19
CA THR A 183 25.41 -16.02 21.85
C THR A 183 25.60 -15.57 20.40
N SER A 184 24.51 -15.42 19.63
CA SER A 184 24.56 -15.08 18.20
C SER A 184 24.87 -13.60 17.93
N GLY A 185 24.87 -12.75 18.97
CA GLY A 185 25.01 -11.30 18.84
C GLY A 185 23.84 -10.64 18.10
N SER A 186 24.08 -9.43 17.60
CA SER A 186 23.11 -8.62 16.87
C SER A 186 23.03 -9.06 15.39
N LYS A 187 21.83 -9.39 14.91
CA LYS A 187 21.59 -9.85 13.54
C LYS A 187 20.30 -9.27 12.95
N ASP A 188 20.34 -8.82 11.70
CA ASP A 188 19.13 -8.40 10.97
C ASP A 188 19.12 -8.79 9.48
N ARG A 189 17.93 -8.66 8.88
CA ARG A 189 17.74 -8.40 7.43
C ARG A 189 16.65 -7.36 7.25
N ARG A 190 16.89 -6.45 6.30
CA ARG A 190 15.98 -5.36 5.93
C ARG A 190 15.54 -5.55 4.50
N TYR A 191 14.27 -5.81 4.30
CA TYR A 191 13.69 -6.00 2.98
C TYR A 191 12.86 -4.78 2.57
N PRO A 192 13.18 -4.12 1.45
CA PRO A 192 12.19 -3.36 0.71
C PRO A 192 11.03 -4.29 0.33
N PHE A 193 9.79 -3.85 0.51
CA PHE A 193 8.61 -4.65 0.25
C PHE A 193 7.54 -3.80 -0.41
N THR A 194 7.03 -4.23 -1.58
CA THR A 194 5.95 -3.54 -2.28
C THR A 194 4.65 -4.32 -2.21
N ILE A 195 3.55 -3.57 -2.09
CA ILE A 195 2.17 -4.06 -2.10
C ILE A 195 1.43 -3.34 -3.22
N ASP A 196 0.97 -4.12 -4.19
CA ASP A 196 0.22 -3.63 -5.34
C ASP A 196 -1.18 -4.23 -5.31
N PHE A 197 -2.22 -3.38 -5.25
CA PHE A 197 -3.60 -3.82 -5.41
C PHE A 197 -4.09 -3.52 -6.82
N TYR A 198 -4.84 -4.47 -7.37
CA TYR A 198 -5.41 -4.34 -8.71
C TYR A 198 -6.92 -4.44 -8.66
N SER A 199 -7.57 -3.68 -9.53
CA SER A 199 -9.01 -3.79 -9.79
C SER A 199 -9.36 -5.11 -10.47
N ALA A 200 -10.66 -5.43 -10.56
CA ALA A 200 -11.14 -6.59 -11.33
C ALA A 200 -10.77 -6.52 -12.83
N ALA A 201 -10.53 -5.31 -13.35
CA ALA A 201 -10.06 -5.08 -14.72
C ALA A 201 -8.53 -5.24 -14.87
N GLY A 202 -7.80 -5.57 -13.80
CA GLY A 202 -6.35 -5.77 -13.81
C GLY A 202 -5.52 -4.48 -13.74
N GLN A 203 -6.16 -3.32 -13.57
CA GLN A 203 -5.45 -2.04 -13.41
C GLN A 203 -4.88 -1.93 -11.99
N ASN A 204 -3.63 -1.49 -11.84
CA ASN A 204 -3.05 -1.18 -10.53
C ASN A 204 -3.70 0.10 -10.00
N ILE A 205 -4.37 0.00 -8.85
CA ILE A 205 -5.11 1.09 -8.21
C ILE A 205 -4.45 1.57 -6.91
N SER A 206 -3.44 0.83 -6.42
CA SER A 206 -2.72 1.20 -5.22
C SER A 206 -1.34 0.59 -5.22
N HIS A 207 -0.33 1.45 -5.13
CA HIS A 207 1.06 1.07 -4.96
C HIS A 207 1.57 1.57 -3.61
N THR A 208 2.12 0.66 -2.80
CA THR A 208 2.70 0.99 -1.50
C THR A 208 4.05 0.31 -1.37
N SER A 209 5.06 1.07 -0.96
CA SER A 209 6.40 0.57 -0.65
C SER A 209 6.70 0.77 0.82
N ILE A 210 7.16 -0.27 1.52
CA ILE A 210 7.56 -0.24 2.94
C ILE A 210 8.90 -0.96 3.11
N THR A 211 9.49 -0.87 4.30
CA THR A 211 10.62 -1.72 4.71
C THR A 211 10.20 -2.65 5.84
N LEU A 212 10.47 -3.94 5.71
CA LEU A 212 10.24 -4.95 6.75
C LEU A 212 11.58 -5.45 7.28
N ILE A 213 11.74 -5.43 8.60
CA ILE A 213 12.98 -5.83 9.28
C ILE A 213 12.70 -7.00 10.23
N GLY A 214 13.43 -8.09 10.06
CA GLY A 214 13.53 -9.17 11.06
C GLY A 214 14.87 -9.07 11.76
N ASP A 215 14.83 -8.99 13.08
CA ASP A 215 15.97 -8.68 13.94
C ASP A 215 16.01 -9.63 15.14
N THR A 216 17.19 -10.16 15.44
CA THR A 216 17.44 -10.99 16.62
C THR A 216 18.68 -10.50 17.34
N GLU A 217 18.58 -10.32 18.65
CA GLU A 217 19.68 -9.93 19.53
C GLU A 217 20.00 -11.07 20.50
N GLY A 218 21.24 -11.55 20.50
CA GLY A 218 21.77 -12.42 21.56
C GLY A 218 22.29 -11.59 22.73
N SER A 219 21.94 -11.95 23.96
CA SER A 219 22.14 -11.10 25.15
C SER A 219 23.57 -10.92 25.67
N ILE A 220 24.57 -11.62 25.12
CA ILE A 220 25.99 -11.72 25.58
C ILE A 220 26.18 -11.60 27.10
#